data_AF-A0A938IHB6-F1
#
_entry.id   AF-A0A938IHB6-F1
#
_cell.length_a   1.000
_cell.length_b   1.000
_cell.length_c   1.000
_cell.angle_alpha   90.00
_cell.angle_beta   90.00
_cell.angle_gamma   90.00
#
_symmetry.space_group_name_H-M   'P 1'
#
loop_
_entity.id
_entity.type
_entity.pdbx_description
1 polymer ?
#
loop_
_entity_poly.entity_id
_entity_poly.type
_entity_poly.pdbx_seq_one_letter_code
_entity_poly.pdbx_strand_id
1 'polypeptide(L)'
;MPPEPVPATDADDLARWRRGAYARAQARHAERRRFATSAGLGSQLDVLYGGGPGLPGEYPYTRGIHATMYRSRLWTMRQYAGFGSARDTNRRFQLLLSSGQTGLSVAFDLPTQIGYDSDHPLAAPEVGAVGVPVNTLRDLEQLFQGIPLGEVSTSMTINATAP
;
A
#
# COMPACT_ATOMS: atom_id res chain seq x y z
N MET A 1 20.47 26.10 -13.04
CA MET A 1 20.25 24.98 -13.97
C MET A 1 20.28 23.68 -13.19
N PRO A 2 19.34 22.75 -13.41
CA PRO A 2 19.50 21.39 -12.88
C PRO A 2 20.77 20.76 -13.49
N PRO A 3 21.52 19.96 -12.73
CA PRO A 3 22.68 19.25 -13.27
C PRO A 3 22.24 18.35 -14.44
N GLU A 4 23.10 18.21 -15.45
CA GLU A 4 22.87 17.24 -16.53
C GLU A 4 22.70 15.84 -15.94
N PRO A 5 21.75 15.03 -16.45
CA PRO A 5 21.55 13.68 -15.98
C PRO A 5 22.82 12.86 -16.26
N VAL A 6 23.33 12.19 -15.22
CA VAL A 6 24.41 11.21 -15.38
C VAL A 6 23.90 10.11 -16.31
N PRO A 7 24.63 9.75 -17.38
CA PRO A 7 24.22 8.69 -18.29
C PRO A 7 24.01 7.38 -17.52
N ALA A 8 22.96 6.65 -17.89
CA ALA A 8 22.64 5.38 -17.27
C ALA A 8 23.77 4.38 -17.54
N THR A 9 24.26 3.71 -16.49
CA THR A 9 25.19 2.58 -16.60
C THR A 9 24.55 1.49 -17.45
N ASP A 10 25.14 1.18 -18.59
CA ASP A 10 24.63 0.13 -19.48
C ASP A 10 25.22 -1.26 -19.13
N ALA A 11 24.80 -2.27 -19.88
CA ALA A 11 25.27 -3.65 -19.69
C ALA A 11 26.79 -3.78 -19.93
N ASP A 12 27.36 -2.96 -20.81
CA ASP A 12 28.77 -3.00 -21.17
C ASP A 12 29.64 -2.36 -20.07
N ASP A 13 29.16 -1.29 -19.45
CA ASP A 13 29.75 -0.68 -18.27
C ASP A 13 29.83 -1.65 -17.09
N LEU A 14 28.73 -2.37 -16.82
CA LEU A 14 28.67 -3.37 -15.76
C LEU A 14 29.63 -4.53 -16.05
N ALA A 15 29.68 -5.00 -17.29
CA ALA A 15 30.58 -6.07 -17.71
C ALA A 15 32.05 -5.67 -17.59
N ARG A 16 32.41 -4.45 -18.00
CA ARG A 16 33.76 -3.87 -17.83
C ARG A 16 34.14 -3.78 -16.34
N TRP A 17 33.24 -3.27 -15.50
CA TRP A 17 33.49 -3.14 -14.06
C TRP A 17 33.70 -4.50 -13.37
N ARG A 18 32.87 -5.51 -13.70
CA ARG A 18 32.97 -6.88 -13.20
C ARG A 18 34.34 -7.50 -13.49
N ARG A 19 34.84 -7.37 -14.73
CA ARG A 19 36.15 -7.89 -15.14
C ARG A 19 37.34 -7.09 -14.60
N GLY A 20 37.12 -5.82 -14.27
CA GLY A 20 38.18 -4.90 -13.85
C GLY A 20 38.23 -4.71 -12.33
N ALA A 21 37.66 -3.60 -11.88
CA ALA A 21 37.76 -3.16 -10.49
C ALA A 21 37.21 -4.19 -9.49
N TYR A 22 36.07 -4.82 -9.80
CA TYR A 22 35.46 -5.81 -8.92
C TYR A 22 36.29 -7.09 -8.80
N ALA A 23 36.77 -7.65 -9.92
CA ALA A 23 37.65 -8.81 -9.90
C ALA A 23 38.93 -8.56 -9.08
N ARG A 24 39.55 -7.38 -9.24
CA ARG A 24 40.71 -7.00 -8.43
C ARG A 24 40.40 -6.89 -6.93
N ALA A 25 39.24 -6.34 -6.58
CA ALA A 25 38.81 -6.24 -5.19
C ALA A 25 38.57 -7.63 -4.57
N GLN A 26 37.85 -8.50 -5.27
CA GLN A 26 37.59 -9.88 -4.84
C GLN A 26 38.87 -10.71 -4.69
N ALA A 27 39.86 -10.51 -5.57
CA ALA A 27 41.16 -11.17 -5.47
C ALA A 27 41.98 -10.70 -4.25
N ARG A 28 41.85 -9.43 -3.85
CA ARG A 28 42.53 -8.86 -2.68
C ARG A 28 41.84 -9.28 -1.38
N HIS A 29 40.52 -9.14 -1.33
CA HIS A 29 39.69 -9.51 -0.19
C HIS A 29 38.35 -10.04 -0.69
N ALA A 30 38.17 -11.36 -0.60
CA ALA A 30 36.93 -12.00 -0.98
C ALA A 30 35.75 -11.51 -0.12
N GLU A 31 34.58 -11.39 -0.73
CA GLU A 31 33.33 -11.12 -0.02
C GLU A 31 33.09 -12.16 1.09
N ARG A 32 32.65 -11.67 2.25
CA ARG A 32 32.51 -12.48 3.48
C ARG A 32 31.52 -13.64 3.36
N ARG A 33 30.55 -13.52 2.46
CA ARG A 33 29.51 -14.51 2.17
C ARG A 33 28.81 -14.16 0.87
N ARG A 34 28.01 -15.09 0.36
CA ARG A 34 27.03 -14.80 -0.68
C ARG A 34 25.91 -13.92 -0.09
N PHE A 35 25.58 -12.84 -0.78
CA PHE A 35 24.45 -11.99 -0.44
C PHE A 35 23.20 -12.44 -1.22
N ALA A 36 22.07 -12.52 -0.52
CA ALA A 36 20.76 -12.76 -1.10
C ALA A 36 19.72 -11.94 -0.33
N THR A 37 18.62 -11.60 -1.00
CA THR A 37 17.45 -11.02 -0.34
C THR A 37 16.75 -12.08 0.53
N SER A 38 15.86 -11.66 1.43
CA SER A 38 15.01 -12.58 2.20
C SER A 38 14.11 -13.46 1.31
N ALA A 39 13.90 -13.06 0.06
CA ALA A 39 13.18 -13.84 -0.95
C ALA A 39 14.09 -14.87 -1.67
N GLY A 40 15.35 -15.03 -1.26
CA GLY A 40 16.30 -15.96 -1.88
C GLY A 40 16.86 -15.50 -3.22
N LEU A 41 16.55 -14.28 -3.65
CA LEU A 41 17.14 -13.70 -4.87
C LEU A 41 18.59 -13.32 -4.60
N GLY A 42 19.51 -13.81 -5.42
CA GLY A 42 20.94 -13.55 -5.28
C GLY A 42 21.32 -12.08 -5.54
N SER A 43 22.59 -11.75 -5.35
CA SER A 43 23.16 -10.40 -5.56
C SER A 43 23.23 -9.94 -7.02
N GLN A 44 22.74 -10.72 -7.99
CA GLN A 44 22.66 -10.31 -9.38
C GLN A 44 21.46 -9.38 -9.55
N LEU A 45 21.73 -8.08 -9.43
CA LEU A 45 20.78 -7.03 -9.77
C LEU A 45 20.90 -6.76 -11.27
N ASP A 46 19.87 -7.12 -12.02
CA ASP A 46 19.72 -6.66 -13.39
C ASP A 46 19.23 -5.21 -13.39
N VAL A 47 19.68 -4.41 -14.37
CA VAL A 47 19.22 -3.04 -14.54
C VAL A 47 17.77 -3.08 -15.01
N LEU A 48 16.83 -2.85 -14.09
CA LEU A 48 15.40 -2.84 -14.40
C LEU A 48 14.98 -1.54 -15.10
N TYR A 49 15.62 -0.41 -14.78
CA TYR A 49 15.26 0.89 -15.33
C TYR A 49 15.92 1.12 -16.69
N GLY A 50 15.11 1.11 -17.76
CA GLY A 50 15.53 1.45 -19.12
C GLY A 50 15.47 0.31 -20.14
N GLY A 51 15.34 -0.95 -19.71
CA GLY A 51 15.39 -2.12 -20.61
C GLY A 51 14.35 -3.22 -20.37
N GLY A 52 13.36 -3.02 -19.48
CA GLY A 52 12.30 -4.00 -19.23
C GLY A 52 11.25 -4.06 -20.36
N PRO A 53 10.56 -5.21 -20.55
CA PRO A 53 9.56 -5.38 -21.60
C PRO A 53 8.30 -4.53 -21.35
N GLY A 54 7.69 -4.07 -22.45
CA GLY A 54 6.37 -3.43 -22.48
C GLY A 54 6.34 -1.92 -22.24
N LEU A 55 5.20 -1.31 -22.59
CA LEU A 55 4.86 0.09 -22.34
C LEU A 55 3.78 0.19 -21.24
N PRO A 56 3.72 1.28 -20.46
CA PRO A 56 2.64 1.47 -19.49
C PRO A 56 1.28 1.43 -20.19
N GLY A 57 0.28 0.77 -19.59
CA GLY A 57 -1.05 0.61 -20.18
C GLY A 57 -1.18 -0.51 -21.22
N GLU A 58 -0.11 -1.27 -21.49
CA GLU A 58 -0.12 -2.42 -22.40
C GLU A 58 0.34 -3.68 -21.69
N TYR A 59 -0.21 -4.85 -22.06
CA TYR A 59 0.29 -6.14 -21.58
C TYR A 59 1.81 -6.26 -21.84
N PRO A 60 2.64 -6.71 -20.88
CA PRO A 60 2.29 -7.38 -19.62
C PRO A 60 2.14 -6.45 -18.40
N TYR A 61 1.97 -5.14 -18.62
CA TYR A 61 1.76 -4.11 -17.58
C TYR A 61 2.90 -3.97 -16.57
N THR A 62 4.09 -4.49 -16.87
CA THR A 62 5.29 -4.37 -16.02
C THR A 62 5.58 -2.92 -15.63
N ARG A 63 5.24 -1.96 -16.49
CA ARG A 63 5.46 -0.52 -16.28
C ARG A 63 4.24 0.24 -15.74
N GLY A 64 3.17 -0.47 -15.40
CA GLY A 64 1.92 0.09 -14.88
C GLY A 64 0.70 -0.23 -15.76
N ILE A 65 -0.47 -0.30 -15.14
CA ILE A 65 -1.75 -0.65 -15.78
C ILE A 65 -2.38 0.50 -16.59
N HIS A 66 -1.88 1.73 -16.46
CA HIS A 66 -2.40 2.90 -17.16
C HIS A 66 -1.30 3.57 -17.97
N ALA A 67 -1.59 4.02 -19.20
CA ALA A 67 -0.59 4.64 -20.06
C ALA A 67 0.01 5.94 -19.50
N THR A 68 -0.81 6.75 -18.83
CA THR A 68 -0.42 8.06 -18.30
C THR A 68 -0.02 8.02 -16.82
N MET A 69 -0.34 6.93 -16.10
CA MET A 69 -0.09 6.76 -14.67
C MET A 69 -0.36 8.06 -13.87
N TYR A 70 0.54 8.39 -12.95
CA TYR A 70 0.45 9.50 -12.02
C TYR A 70 0.65 10.89 -12.66
N ARG A 71 0.94 10.96 -13.96
CA ARG A 71 0.91 12.23 -14.71
C ARG A 71 -0.51 12.70 -14.98
N SER A 72 -1.47 11.78 -14.99
CA SER A 72 -2.90 12.09 -15.18
C SER A 72 -3.68 12.12 -13.87
N ARG A 73 -3.50 11.10 -13.03
CA ARG A 73 -4.20 10.94 -11.76
C ARG A 73 -3.28 10.30 -10.74
N LEU A 74 -3.11 10.95 -9.59
CA LEU A 74 -2.35 10.38 -8.47
C LEU A 74 -3.04 9.11 -7.93
N TRP A 75 -2.29 8.29 -7.21
CA TRP A 75 -2.89 7.19 -6.45
C TRP A 75 -3.88 7.75 -5.42
N THR A 76 -4.90 6.97 -5.09
CA THR A 76 -5.85 7.34 -4.04
C THR A 76 -5.14 7.36 -2.69
N MET A 77 -5.06 8.52 -2.05
CA MET A 77 -4.64 8.60 -0.66
C MET A 77 -5.79 8.11 0.21
N ARG A 78 -5.61 6.95 0.86
CA ARG A 78 -6.63 6.28 1.67
C ARG A 78 -6.03 5.83 2.98
N GLN A 79 -6.28 6.59 4.05
CA GLN A 79 -5.93 6.16 5.41
C GLN A 79 -6.94 5.15 5.92
N TYR A 80 -6.40 4.14 6.59
CA TYR A 80 -7.12 3.15 7.34
C TYR A 80 -7.53 3.72 8.70
N ALA A 81 -8.83 3.77 8.98
CA ALA A 81 -9.34 4.36 10.20
C ALA A 81 -10.61 3.65 10.69
N GLY A 82 -10.69 3.52 12.01
CA GLY A 82 -11.80 2.95 12.76
C GLY A 82 -11.32 2.73 14.18
N PHE A 83 -12.04 3.29 15.15
CA PHE A 83 -11.79 3.12 16.59
C PHE A 83 -12.95 3.71 17.37
N GLY A 84 -13.24 3.14 18.54
CA GLY A 84 -14.30 3.62 19.41
C GLY A 84 -15.66 3.48 18.73
N SER A 85 -16.55 4.46 18.91
CA SER A 85 -17.90 4.40 18.33
C SER A 85 -17.94 4.76 16.84
N ALA A 86 -19.06 4.46 16.18
CA ALA A 86 -19.35 4.93 14.82
C ALA A 86 -19.26 6.47 14.70
N ARG A 87 -19.66 7.20 15.74
CA ARG A 87 -19.56 8.68 15.78
C ARG A 87 -18.12 9.16 15.90
N ASP A 88 -17.29 8.49 16.68
CA ASP A 88 -15.87 8.84 16.82
C ASP A 88 -15.13 8.60 15.51
N THR A 89 -15.42 7.47 14.86
CA THR A 89 -14.86 7.16 13.55
C THR A 89 -15.38 8.13 12.47
N ASN A 90 -16.65 8.52 12.48
CA ASN A 90 -17.20 9.54 11.58
C ASN A 90 -16.46 10.89 11.71
N ARG A 91 -16.23 11.37 12.94
CA ARG A 91 -15.45 12.59 13.19
C ARG A 91 -14.05 12.48 12.61
N ARG A 92 -13.42 11.31 12.75
CA ARG A 92 -12.11 11.03 12.14
C ARG A 92 -12.20 11.08 10.61
N PHE A 93 -13.21 10.47 9.99
CA PHE A 93 -13.40 10.53 8.54
C PHE A 93 -13.57 11.97 8.03
N GLN A 94 -14.39 12.78 8.70
CA GLN A 94 -14.57 14.20 8.34
C GLN A 94 -13.24 14.98 8.41
N LEU A 95 -12.46 14.77 9.48
CA LEU A 95 -11.13 15.38 9.60
C LEU A 95 -10.20 14.94 8.46
N LEU A 96 -10.18 13.65 8.13
CA LEU A 96 -9.35 13.11 7.06
C LEU A 96 -9.73 13.69 5.69
N LEU A 97 -11.02 13.75 5.37
CA LEU A 97 -11.52 14.35 4.14
C LEU A 97 -11.18 15.83 4.05
N SER A 98 -11.36 16.59 5.14
CA SER A 98 -10.98 18.01 5.20
C SER A 98 -9.46 18.25 5.05
N SER A 99 -8.65 17.23 5.33
CA SER A 99 -7.18 17.27 5.18
C SER A 99 -6.72 16.84 3.78
N GLY A 100 -7.64 16.68 2.82
CA GLY A 100 -7.33 16.35 1.43
C GLY A 100 -7.31 14.85 1.10
N GLN A 101 -7.80 14.00 2.01
CA GLN A 101 -7.96 12.58 1.70
C GLN A 101 -9.10 12.37 0.70
N THR A 102 -8.88 11.53 -0.31
CA THR A 102 -9.82 11.34 -1.44
C THR A 102 -10.57 9.99 -1.40
N GLY A 103 -10.38 9.21 -0.34
CA GLY A 103 -11.09 7.95 -0.13
C GLY A 103 -10.90 7.44 1.30
N LEU A 104 -11.88 6.72 1.83
CA LEU A 104 -11.88 6.23 3.22
C LEU A 104 -11.68 4.71 3.28
N SER A 105 -10.98 4.20 4.29
CA SER A 105 -10.95 2.76 4.58
C SER A 105 -11.40 2.51 6.01
N VAL A 106 -12.43 1.69 6.16
CA VAL A 106 -13.04 1.36 7.45
C VAL A 106 -12.31 0.18 8.08
N ALA A 107 -11.86 0.37 9.33
CA ALA A 107 -11.39 -0.69 10.21
C ALA A 107 -12.52 -1.11 11.15
N PHE A 108 -12.91 -2.38 11.15
CA PHE A 108 -13.94 -2.90 12.05
C PHE A 108 -13.31 -3.52 13.30
N ASP A 109 -14.03 -3.51 14.41
CA ASP A 109 -13.54 -4.19 15.62
C ASP A 109 -13.55 -5.72 15.44
N LEU A 110 -12.93 -6.44 16.39
CA LEU A 110 -12.84 -7.89 16.31
C LEU A 110 -14.24 -8.56 16.32
N PRO A 111 -15.19 -8.19 17.21
CA PRO A 111 -16.54 -8.74 17.20
C PRO A 111 -17.24 -8.65 15.85
N THR A 112 -17.21 -7.48 15.21
CA THR A 112 -17.79 -7.26 13.87
C THR A 112 -17.11 -8.16 12.83
N GLN A 113 -15.78 -8.31 12.90
CA GLN A 113 -15.02 -9.15 11.97
C GLN A 113 -15.32 -10.64 12.09
N ILE A 114 -15.72 -11.12 13.27
CA ILE A 114 -15.98 -12.54 13.55
C ILE A 114 -17.47 -12.86 13.72
N GLY A 115 -18.36 -11.88 13.57
CA GLY A 115 -19.81 -12.07 13.53
C GLY A 115 -20.51 -12.11 14.89
N TYR A 116 -19.97 -11.40 15.89
CA TYR A 116 -20.66 -11.18 17.15
C TYR A 116 -21.21 -9.77 17.25
N ASP A 117 -22.43 -9.68 17.78
CA ASP A 117 -22.97 -8.42 18.29
C ASP A 117 -22.19 -7.97 19.54
N SER A 118 -22.18 -6.67 19.77
CA SER A 118 -21.41 -6.02 20.83
C SER A 118 -21.86 -6.43 22.25
N ASP A 119 -23.08 -6.94 22.41
CA ASP A 119 -23.61 -7.45 23.68
C ASP A 119 -23.29 -8.94 23.91
N HIS A 120 -22.67 -9.61 22.93
CA HIS A 120 -22.26 -11.00 23.10
C HIS A 120 -21.20 -11.11 24.22
N PRO A 121 -21.29 -12.08 25.14
CA PRO A 121 -20.37 -12.18 26.28
C PRO A 121 -18.88 -12.28 25.91
N LEU A 122 -18.57 -12.85 24.74
CA LEU A 122 -17.20 -12.95 24.21
C LEU A 122 -16.72 -11.66 23.53
N ALA A 123 -17.63 -10.74 23.17
CA ALA A 123 -17.30 -9.52 22.44
C ALA A 123 -16.87 -8.37 23.37
N ALA A 124 -17.40 -8.32 24.60
CA ALA A 124 -17.24 -7.22 25.55
C ALA A 124 -15.82 -6.61 25.66
N PRO A 125 -14.71 -7.37 25.73
CA PRO A 125 -13.37 -6.78 25.83
C PRO A 125 -12.85 -6.13 24.54
N GLU A 126 -13.46 -6.44 23.39
CA GLU A 126 -12.93 -6.09 22.07
C GLU A 126 -13.80 -5.06 21.33
N VAL A 127 -14.98 -4.74 21.87
CA VAL A 127 -15.91 -3.76 21.28
C VAL A 127 -15.22 -2.41 21.12
N GLY A 128 -15.06 -1.96 19.88
CA GLY A 128 -14.46 -0.67 19.57
C GLY A 128 -12.94 -0.55 19.81
N ALA A 129 -12.25 -1.62 20.22
CA ALA A 129 -10.85 -1.57 20.65
C ALA A 129 -9.86 -1.41 19.49
N VAL A 130 -10.13 -2.09 18.37
CA VAL A 130 -9.24 -2.12 17.18
C VAL A 130 -9.91 -1.63 15.91
N GLY A 131 -11.14 -1.14 16.02
CA GLY A 131 -11.96 -0.70 14.90
C GLY A 131 -13.31 -0.16 15.38
N VAL A 132 -14.19 0.17 14.44
CA VAL A 132 -15.58 0.57 14.76
C VAL A 132 -16.46 -0.69 14.95
N PRO A 133 -17.29 -0.77 15.99
CA PRO A 133 -18.33 -1.79 16.11
C PRO A 133 -19.47 -1.48 15.13
N VAL A 134 -19.89 -2.48 14.37
CA VAL A 134 -21.07 -2.40 13.49
C VAL A 134 -21.93 -3.63 13.73
N ASN A 135 -23.08 -3.42 14.36
CA ASN A 135 -24.04 -4.48 14.69
C ASN A 135 -25.27 -4.37 13.78
N THR A 136 -25.63 -3.15 13.40
CA THR A 136 -26.83 -2.86 12.62
C THR A 136 -26.56 -1.83 11.52
N LEU A 137 -27.51 -1.69 10.60
CA LEU A 137 -27.50 -0.63 9.59
C LEU A 137 -27.35 0.77 10.23
N ARG A 138 -27.93 0.98 11.42
CA ARG A 138 -27.87 2.27 12.13
C ARG A 138 -26.43 2.68 12.47
N ASP A 139 -25.55 1.72 12.71
CA ASP A 139 -24.15 2.00 12.98
C ASP A 139 -23.44 2.51 11.72
N LEU A 140 -23.77 1.93 10.55
CA LEU A 140 -23.27 2.42 9.26
C LEU A 140 -23.82 3.80 8.91
N GLU A 141 -25.10 4.06 9.18
CA GLU A 141 -25.71 5.39 9.01
C GLU A 141 -24.99 6.45 9.83
N GLN A 142 -24.65 6.14 11.09
CA GLN A 142 -23.87 7.04 11.95
C GLN A 142 -22.44 7.18 11.47
N LEU A 143 -21.81 6.08 11.07
CA LEU A 143 -20.44 6.05 10.58
C LEU A 143 -20.26 6.96 9.35
N PHE A 144 -21.24 6.96 8.44
CA PHE A 144 -21.20 7.73 7.19
C PHE A 144 -22.04 9.01 7.21
N GLN A 145 -22.54 9.42 8.38
CA GLN A 145 -23.35 10.63 8.49
C GLN A 145 -22.62 11.85 7.93
N GLY A 146 -23.24 12.52 6.95
CA GLY A 146 -22.70 13.71 6.31
C GLY A 146 -21.52 13.47 5.37
N ILE A 147 -21.23 12.22 4.98
CA ILE A 147 -20.22 11.88 3.98
C ILE A 147 -20.90 11.64 2.63
N PRO A 148 -20.52 12.34 1.54
CA PRO A 148 -21.13 12.15 0.22
C PRO A 148 -20.61 10.86 -0.43
N LEU A 149 -21.26 9.73 -0.15
CA LEU A 149 -20.85 8.39 -0.62
C LEU A 149 -20.80 8.23 -2.15
N GLY A 150 -21.49 9.10 -2.91
CA GLY A 150 -21.40 9.12 -4.38
C GLY A 150 -20.10 9.74 -4.93
N GLU A 151 -19.38 10.48 -4.10
CA GLU A 151 -18.15 11.21 -4.49
C GLU A 151 -16.91 10.63 -3.82
N VAL A 152 -17.08 10.06 -2.62
CA VAL A 152 -15.99 9.49 -1.82
C VAL A 152 -15.97 7.97 -2.00
N SER A 153 -14.90 7.44 -2.57
CA SER A 153 -14.70 5.99 -2.59
C SER A 153 -14.48 5.48 -1.18
N THR A 154 -15.26 4.48 -0.77
CA THR A 154 -15.11 3.77 0.51
C THR A 154 -14.56 2.37 0.28
N SER A 155 -13.71 1.92 1.20
CA SER A 155 -13.20 0.56 1.28
C SER A 155 -13.48 0.04 2.68
N MET A 156 -13.80 -1.25 2.79
CA MET A 156 -14.16 -1.88 4.05
C MET A 156 -13.23 -3.08 4.25
N THR A 157 -12.42 -3.06 5.30
CA THR A 157 -11.52 -4.19 5.60
C THR A 157 -12.28 -5.20 6.45
N ILE A 158 -13.10 -5.98 5.76
CA ILE A 158 -13.97 -7.01 6.33
C ILE A 158 -13.86 -8.28 5.49
N ASN A 159 -14.01 -9.44 6.12
CA ASN A 159 -13.78 -10.73 5.47
C ASN A 159 -14.95 -11.70 5.71
N ALA A 160 -14.96 -12.41 6.83
CA ALA A 160 -15.94 -13.48 7.11
C ALA A 160 -17.39 -12.99 7.09
N THR A 161 -17.61 -11.75 7.55
CA THR A 161 -18.92 -11.09 7.64
C THR A 161 -19.14 -10.05 6.54
N ALA A 162 -18.44 -10.18 5.41
CA ALA A 162 -18.57 -9.23 4.30
C ALA A 162 -19.92 -9.27 3.55
N PRO A 163 -20.52 -10.45 3.26
CA PRO A 163 -21.85 -10.53 2.63
C PRO A 163 -22.97 -10.09 3.58
#